data_AF-A0A350PL42-F1
#
_entry.id   AF-A0A350PL42-F1
#
_cell.length_a   1.000
_cell.length_b   1.000
_cell.length_c   1.000
_cell.angle_alpha   90.00
_cell.angle_beta   90.00
_cell.angle_gamma   90.00
#
_symmetry.space_group_name_H-M   'P 1'
#
loop_
_entity.id
_entity.type
_entity.pdbx_description
1 polymer ?
#
loop_
_entity_poly.entity_id
_entity_poly.type
_entity_poly.pdbx_seq_one_letter_code
_entity_poly.pdbx_strand_id
1 'polypeptide(L)'
;MSFNKDIDTSSFDDFDFGFELVDSPTPTDVSQEQQSVSVDTTEIDDRLETLESKINNVLNIVSLNDSGDDIRQAIEEQGSCINNALDSIEEVKESLEKDYEKKLEKVESLVLPLLVNLTKNPEREFIKWPNRAESVQGHINKILEVTRGNGD
;
A
#
# COMPACT_ATOMS: atom_id res chain seq x y z
N MET A 1 66.21 2.11 18.01
CA MET A 1 66.43 1.97 19.48
C MET A 1 65.59 3.01 20.18
N SER A 2 64.72 2.56 21.07
CA SER A 2 63.74 3.36 21.81
C SER A 2 64.39 4.26 22.85
N PHE A 3 63.92 5.49 22.96
CA PHE A 3 64.14 6.37 24.12
C PHE A 3 62.94 6.20 25.05
N ASN A 4 63.18 5.68 26.26
CA ASN A 4 62.25 5.78 27.37
C ASN A 4 63.00 6.46 28.51
N LYS A 5 62.54 7.64 28.93
CA LYS A 5 63.03 8.36 30.10
C LYS A 5 61.85 8.50 31.04
N ASP A 6 61.84 7.69 32.09
CA ASP A 6 60.85 7.75 33.14
C ASP A 6 61.01 9.09 33.89
N ILE A 7 59.92 9.83 34.05
CA ILE A 7 59.85 11.05 34.85
C ILE A 7 59.31 10.64 36.22
N ASP A 8 60.13 10.85 37.25
CA ASP A 8 59.83 10.54 38.64
C ASP A 8 58.91 11.61 39.25
N THR A 9 57.73 11.21 39.72
CA THR A 9 56.73 12.08 40.36
C THR A 9 56.76 11.99 41.89
N SER A 10 57.78 11.37 42.50
CA SER A 10 57.87 11.17 43.95
C SER A 10 58.17 12.44 44.78
N SER A 11 58.00 13.64 44.22
CA SER A 11 58.42 14.91 44.85
C SER A 11 57.26 15.83 45.25
N PHE A 12 55.99 15.41 45.14
CA PHE A 12 54.83 16.27 45.43
C PHE A 12 53.98 15.83 46.63
N ASP A 13 54.26 14.69 47.28
CA ASP A 13 53.49 14.21 48.44
C ASP A 13 53.96 14.79 49.80
N ASP A 14 54.99 15.63 49.82
CA ASP A 14 55.64 16.11 51.06
C ASP A 14 55.34 17.59 51.40
N PHE A 15 54.26 18.16 50.86
CA PHE A 15 53.85 19.54 51.19
C PHE A 15 52.75 19.56 52.27
N ASP A 16 53.16 19.38 53.52
CA ASP A 16 52.34 19.52 54.72
C ASP A 16 52.26 21.01 55.16
N PHE A 17 51.05 21.56 55.23
CA PHE A 17 50.77 23.00 55.44
C PHE A 17 50.55 23.37 56.91
N GLY A 18 51.23 22.70 57.85
CA GLY A 18 51.46 23.23 59.21
C GLY A 18 50.22 23.60 60.03
N PHE A 19 49.08 22.93 59.80
CA PHE A 19 47.90 23.03 60.65
C PHE A 19 47.64 21.68 61.33
N GLU A 20 48.35 21.43 62.42
CA GLU A 20 48.01 20.35 63.35
C GLU A 20 47.28 20.97 64.56
N LEU A 21 46.05 20.52 64.80
CA LEU A 21 45.17 21.07 65.84
C LEU A 21 45.65 20.58 67.22
N VAL A 22 45.87 21.52 68.14
CA VAL A 22 46.32 21.29 69.52
C VAL A 22 45.34 20.39 70.32
N ASP A 23 45.92 19.54 71.16
CA ASP A 23 45.49 18.24 71.71
C ASP A 23 44.26 18.16 72.68
N SER A 24 43.68 16.95 72.71
CA SER A 24 42.74 16.28 73.68
C SER A 24 41.20 16.44 73.52
N PRO A 25 40.39 15.46 74.01
CA PRO A 25 40.44 13.99 73.95
C PRO A 25 39.26 13.41 73.11
N THR A 26 39.35 12.15 72.64
CA THR A 26 38.22 11.39 72.03
C THR A 26 37.13 11.08 73.08
N PRO A 27 35.81 10.83 72.79
CA PRO A 27 35.14 10.52 71.51
C PRO A 27 33.80 11.28 71.28
N THR A 28 33.27 11.33 70.04
CA THR A 28 31.84 11.12 69.66
C THR A 28 31.68 11.35 68.15
N ASP A 29 31.05 10.37 67.50
CA ASP A 29 30.61 10.33 66.11
C ASP A 29 29.77 11.57 65.74
N VAL A 30 30.22 12.36 64.75
CA VAL A 30 29.41 13.38 64.08
C VAL A 30 29.53 13.18 62.57
N SER A 31 28.54 12.47 62.04
CA SER A 31 28.19 12.51 60.61
C SER A 31 27.94 13.97 60.21
N GLN A 32 28.77 14.51 59.31
CA GLN A 32 28.50 15.81 58.68
C GLN A 32 27.51 15.60 57.53
N GLU A 33 26.27 16.04 57.73
CA GLU A 33 25.29 16.20 56.66
C GLU A 33 25.78 17.25 55.66
N GLN A 34 25.94 16.85 54.39
CA GLN A 34 26.14 17.78 53.28
C GLN A 34 24.86 18.58 53.07
N GLN A 35 24.90 19.87 53.40
CA GLN A 35 23.79 20.80 53.16
C GLN A 35 23.75 21.18 51.68
N SER A 36 22.87 20.56 50.90
CA SER A 36 22.59 20.91 49.51
C SER A 36 21.85 22.25 49.43
N VAL A 37 22.43 23.25 48.78
CA VAL A 37 21.72 24.49 48.42
C VAL A 37 20.74 24.14 47.28
N SER A 38 19.45 24.09 47.58
CA SER A 38 18.39 23.87 46.59
C SER A 38 18.10 25.17 45.83
N VAL A 39 18.60 25.28 44.60
CA VAL A 39 18.10 26.27 43.64
C VAL A 39 16.69 25.83 43.24
N ASP A 40 15.71 26.72 43.32
CA ASP A 40 14.32 26.46 42.93
C ASP A 40 14.25 26.34 41.39
N THR A 41 14.17 25.11 40.89
CA THR A 41 14.15 24.81 39.44
C THR A 41 12.75 24.67 38.87
N THR A 42 11.70 24.82 39.69
CA THR A 42 10.30 24.52 39.33
C THR A 42 9.86 25.19 38.02
N GLU A 43 10.15 26.49 37.85
CA GLU A 43 9.82 27.22 36.61
C GLU A 43 10.58 26.70 35.38
N ILE A 44 11.81 26.22 35.57
CA ILE A 44 12.63 25.63 34.50
C ILE A 44 12.04 24.28 34.10
N ASP A 45 11.57 23.50 35.07
CA ASP A 45 10.96 22.18 34.86
C ASP A 45 9.62 22.30 34.10
N ASP A 46 8.76 23.26 34.44
CA ASP A 46 7.49 23.52 33.72
C ASP A 46 7.73 23.92 32.25
N ARG A 47 8.77 24.74 32.02
CA ARG A 47 9.17 25.15 30.68
C ARG A 47 9.77 23.98 29.90
N LEU A 48 10.47 23.08 30.56
CA LEU A 48 11.00 21.86 29.96
C LEU A 48 9.87 20.93 29.52
N GLU A 49 8.88 20.69 30.37
CA GLU A 49 7.70 19.87 30.03
C GLU A 49 6.91 20.46 28.84
N THR A 50 6.78 21.79 28.82
CA THR A 50 6.15 22.50 27.69
C THR A 50 6.95 22.34 26.39
N LEU A 51 8.28 22.37 26.46
CA LEU A 51 9.15 22.18 25.30
C LEU A 51 9.09 20.74 24.80
N GLU A 52 9.12 19.75 25.68
CA GLU A 52 8.98 18.34 25.32
C GLU A 52 7.65 18.08 24.61
N SER A 53 6.55 18.64 25.11
CA SER A 53 5.24 18.56 24.46
C SER A 53 5.24 19.16 23.04
N LYS A 54 5.86 20.34 22.86
CA LYS A 54 5.98 20.96 21.53
C LYS A 54 6.88 20.16 20.59
N ILE A 55 7.97 19.58 21.08
CA ILE A 55 8.88 18.73 20.31
C ILE A 55 8.13 17.49 19.82
N ASN A 56 7.37 16.83 20.69
CA ASN A 56 6.56 15.66 20.32
C ASN A 56 5.53 16.00 19.22
N ASN A 57 4.88 17.16 19.32
CA ASN A 57 3.95 17.64 18.29
C ASN A 57 4.64 17.86 16.95
N VAL A 58 5.83 18.47 16.94
CA VAL A 58 6.60 18.68 15.69
C VAL A 58 7.07 17.36 15.10
N LEU A 59 7.57 16.44 15.93
CA LEU A 59 8.01 15.11 15.50
C LEU A 59 6.87 14.33 14.82
N ASN A 60 5.66 14.40 15.39
CA ASN A 60 4.47 13.81 14.82
C ASN A 60 4.10 14.42 13.46
N ILE A 61 4.14 15.75 13.34
CA ILE A 61 3.85 16.43 12.06
C ILE A 61 4.85 16.01 10.96
N VAL A 62 6.14 15.94 11.30
CA VAL A 62 7.18 15.51 10.35
C VAL A 62 6.94 14.07 9.90
N SER A 63 6.64 13.15 10.85
CA SER A 63 6.34 11.76 10.52
C SER A 63 5.09 11.59 9.65
N LEU A 64 4.07 12.45 9.85
CA LEU A 64 2.87 12.48 9.02
C LEU A 64 3.14 13.01 7.61
N ASN A 65 4.06 13.97 7.45
CA ASN A 65 4.43 14.50 6.13
C ASN A 65 5.19 13.48 5.29
N ASP A 66 6.13 12.73 5.88
CA ASP A 66 6.82 11.63 5.19
C ASP A 66 5.80 10.57 4.70
N SER A 67 4.84 10.22 5.57
CA SER A 67 3.74 9.31 5.21
C SER A 67 2.81 9.91 4.13
N GLY A 68 2.72 11.24 4.05
CA GLY A 68 1.91 11.95 3.08
C GLY A 68 2.44 11.82 1.65
N ASP A 69 3.76 11.80 1.48
CA ASP A 69 4.40 11.62 0.16
C ASP A 69 4.21 10.18 -0.35
N ASP A 70 4.34 9.17 0.52
CA ASP A 70 4.05 7.77 0.18
C ASP A 70 2.58 7.59 -0.25
N ILE A 71 1.64 8.23 0.46
CA ILE A 71 0.21 8.20 0.10
C ILE A 71 -0.03 8.87 -1.26
N ARG A 72 0.63 10.01 -1.52
CA ARG A 72 0.52 10.71 -2.81
C ARG A 72 1.02 9.85 -3.97
N GLN A 73 2.18 9.22 -3.80
CA GLN A 73 2.73 8.31 -4.80
C GLN A 73 1.79 7.13 -5.05
N ALA A 74 1.29 6.49 -3.99
CA ALA A 74 0.34 5.39 -4.12
C ALA A 74 -0.96 5.80 -4.83
N ILE A 75 -1.48 7.01 -4.58
CA ILE A 75 -2.66 7.55 -5.27
C ILE A 75 -2.38 7.79 -6.76
N GLU A 76 -1.21 8.29 -7.11
CA GLU A 76 -0.83 8.54 -8.51
C GLU A 76 -0.67 7.23 -9.29
N GLU A 77 -0.01 6.24 -8.69
CA GLU A 77 0.12 4.89 -9.24
C GLU A 77 -1.25 4.21 -9.39
N GLN A 78 -2.12 4.32 -8.37
CA GLN A 78 -3.49 3.81 -8.45
C GLN A 78 -4.32 4.53 -9.53
N GLY A 79 -4.17 5.85 -9.67
CA GLY A 79 -4.82 6.61 -10.73
C GLY A 79 -4.41 6.11 -12.11
N SER A 80 -3.12 5.82 -12.30
CA SER A 80 -2.61 5.24 -13.55
C SER A 80 -3.22 3.85 -13.81
N CYS A 81 -3.25 2.98 -12.80
CA CYS A 81 -3.78 1.63 -12.98
C CYS A 81 -5.30 1.61 -13.23
N ILE A 82 -6.06 2.53 -12.63
CA ILE A 82 -7.49 2.72 -12.88
C ILE A 82 -7.73 3.12 -14.34
N ASN A 83 -6.97 4.08 -14.88
CA ASN A 83 -7.13 4.49 -16.28
C ASN A 83 -6.83 3.34 -17.25
N ASN A 84 -5.74 2.61 -17.04
CA ASN A 84 -5.42 1.43 -17.87
C ASN A 84 -6.51 0.34 -17.80
N ALA A 85 -7.09 0.13 -16.62
CA ALA A 85 -8.19 -0.81 -16.44
C ALA A 85 -9.47 -0.34 -17.18
N LEU A 86 -9.77 0.97 -17.16
CA LEU A 86 -10.89 1.54 -17.91
C LEU A 86 -10.71 1.34 -19.42
N ASP A 87 -9.53 1.64 -19.96
CA ASP A 87 -9.23 1.45 -21.39
C ASP A 87 -9.41 -0.02 -21.79
N SER A 88 -8.92 -0.94 -20.95
CA SER A 88 -9.05 -2.39 -21.19
C SER A 88 -10.52 -2.84 -21.15
N ILE A 89 -11.32 -2.28 -20.25
CA ILE A 89 -12.76 -2.59 -20.16
C ILE A 89 -13.48 -2.10 -21.42
N GLU A 90 -13.13 -0.90 -21.91
CA GLU A 90 -13.72 -0.36 -23.13
C GLU A 90 -13.39 -1.22 -24.36
N GLU A 91 -12.14 -1.65 -24.51
CA GLU A 91 -11.73 -2.57 -25.58
C GLU A 91 -12.46 -3.93 -25.50
N VAL A 92 -12.57 -4.50 -24.30
CA VAL A 92 -13.32 -5.77 -24.10
C VAL A 92 -14.79 -5.59 -24.42
N LYS A 93 -15.39 -4.45 -24.06
CA LYS A 93 -16.79 -4.16 -24.39
C LYS A 93 -16.99 -4.08 -25.90
N GLU A 94 -16.15 -3.32 -26.60
CA GLU A 94 -16.26 -3.20 -28.06
C GLU A 94 -16.07 -4.53 -28.79
N SER A 95 -15.07 -5.32 -28.38
CA SER A 95 -14.81 -6.63 -28.98
C SER A 95 -15.98 -7.58 -28.75
N LEU A 96 -16.54 -7.58 -27.55
CA LEU A 96 -17.71 -8.39 -27.20
C LEU A 96 -18.96 -7.98 -28.00
N GLU A 97 -19.22 -6.69 -28.16
CA GLU A 97 -20.31 -6.18 -28.99
C GLU A 97 -20.15 -6.62 -30.45
N LYS A 98 -18.96 -6.48 -31.03
CA LYS A 98 -18.64 -6.94 -32.40
C LYS A 98 -18.83 -8.44 -32.56
N ASP A 99 -18.48 -9.24 -31.55
CA ASP A 99 -18.64 -10.69 -31.60
C ASP A 99 -20.11 -11.12 -31.51
N TYR A 100 -20.92 -10.42 -30.72
CA TYR A 100 -22.36 -10.64 -30.68
C TYR A 100 -23.04 -10.25 -31.99
N GLU A 101 -22.65 -9.11 -32.58
CA GLU A 101 -23.15 -8.66 -33.89
C GLU A 101 -22.89 -9.73 -34.97
N LYS A 102 -21.64 -10.19 -35.10
CA LYS A 102 -21.26 -11.26 -36.05
C LYS A 102 -22.03 -12.56 -35.82
N LYS A 103 -22.23 -12.95 -34.56
CA LYS A 103 -23.00 -14.16 -34.23
C LYS A 103 -24.47 -14.00 -34.64
N LEU A 104 -25.08 -12.85 -34.39
CA LEU A 104 -26.45 -12.54 -34.78
C LEU A 104 -26.62 -12.51 -36.30
N GLU A 105 -25.73 -11.83 -37.03
CA GLU A 105 -25.73 -11.82 -38.50
C GLU A 105 -25.63 -13.24 -39.07
N LYS A 106 -24.77 -14.08 -38.49
CA LYS A 106 -24.63 -15.48 -38.92
C LYS A 106 -25.90 -16.29 -38.65
N VAL A 107 -26.57 -16.07 -37.52
CA VAL A 107 -27.87 -16.70 -37.22
C VAL A 107 -28.94 -16.22 -38.20
N GLU A 108 -29.02 -14.91 -38.47
CA GLU A 108 -29.95 -14.34 -39.43
C GLU A 108 -29.74 -14.92 -40.84
N SER A 109 -28.49 -15.00 -41.29
CA SER A 109 -28.10 -15.60 -42.58
C SER A 109 -28.52 -17.07 -42.71
N LEU A 110 -28.56 -17.82 -41.61
CA LEU A 110 -29.02 -19.22 -41.60
C LEU A 110 -30.55 -19.33 -41.60
N VAL A 111 -31.25 -18.44 -40.91
CA VAL A 111 -32.70 -18.52 -40.70
C VAL A 111 -33.51 -17.83 -41.81
N LEU A 112 -33.08 -16.66 -42.29
CA LEU A 112 -33.83 -15.89 -43.30
C LEU A 112 -34.09 -16.68 -44.60
N PRO A 113 -33.11 -17.35 -45.21
CA PRO A 113 -33.36 -18.10 -46.44
C PRO A 113 -34.39 -19.22 -46.24
N LEU A 114 -34.41 -19.83 -45.05
CA LEU A 114 -35.40 -20.85 -44.71
C LEU A 114 -36.79 -20.24 -44.64
N LEU A 115 -36.96 -19.12 -43.92
CA LEU A 115 -38.25 -18.44 -43.79
C LEU A 115 -38.75 -17.92 -45.15
N VAL A 116 -37.88 -17.33 -45.97
CA VAL A 116 -38.22 -16.90 -47.33
C VAL A 116 -38.66 -18.08 -48.20
N ASN A 117 -38.02 -19.24 -48.07
CA ASN A 117 -38.45 -20.43 -48.82
C ASN A 117 -39.83 -20.94 -48.36
N LEU A 118 -40.19 -20.75 -47.09
CA LEU A 118 -41.51 -21.10 -46.58
C LEU A 118 -42.62 -20.16 -47.07
N THR A 119 -42.30 -18.91 -47.42
CA THR A 119 -43.30 -17.92 -47.86
C THR A 119 -43.47 -17.79 -49.38
N LYS A 120 -42.62 -18.42 -50.20
CA LYS A 120 -42.61 -18.26 -51.68
C LYS A 120 -43.90 -18.69 -52.41
N ASN A 121 -44.82 -19.42 -51.77
CA ASN A 121 -46.08 -19.86 -52.40
C ASN A 121 -47.23 -19.89 -51.36
N PRO A 122 -47.73 -18.73 -50.90
CA PRO A 122 -48.70 -18.65 -49.81
C PRO A 122 -50.08 -19.23 -50.18
N GLU A 123 -50.42 -19.25 -51.47
CA GLU A 123 -51.70 -19.78 -52.00
C GLU A 123 -51.74 -21.32 -52.07
N ARG A 124 -50.61 -22.01 -51.87
CA ARG A 124 -50.58 -23.48 -51.84
C ARG A 124 -50.67 -23.97 -50.41
N GLU A 125 -51.69 -24.75 -50.11
CA GLU A 125 -51.88 -25.37 -48.79
C GLU A 125 -50.72 -26.31 -48.39
N PHE A 126 -49.93 -26.80 -49.35
CA PHE A 126 -48.83 -27.74 -49.09
C PHE A 126 -47.53 -27.37 -49.81
N ILE A 127 -46.43 -27.40 -49.06
CA ILE A 127 -45.06 -27.23 -49.56
C ILE A 127 -44.36 -28.59 -49.61
N LYS A 128 -43.96 -29.03 -50.81
CA LYS A 128 -43.16 -30.26 -50.97
C LYS A 128 -41.69 -29.98 -50.64
N TRP A 129 -41.25 -30.45 -49.48
CA TRP A 129 -39.87 -30.30 -49.00
C TRP A 129 -39.20 -31.69 -48.86
N PRO A 130 -38.46 -32.16 -49.89
CA PRO A 130 -37.75 -33.44 -49.83
C PRO A 130 -36.66 -33.39 -48.75
N ASN A 131 -36.44 -34.51 -48.06
CA ASN A 131 -35.44 -34.65 -46.98
C ASN A 131 -35.53 -33.56 -45.90
N ARG A 132 -36.75 -33.06 -45.61
CA ARG A 132 -37.01 -32.00 -44.62
C ARG A 132 -36.33 -32.25 -43.29
N ALA A 133 -36.47 -33.45 -42.73
CA ALA A 133 -35.97 -33.75 -41.40
C ALA A 133 -34.45 -33.56 -41.30
N GLU A 134 -33.70 -34.08 -42.27
CA GLU A 134 -32.25 -33.95 -42.34
C GLU A 134 -31.82 -32.50 -42.57
N SER A 135 -32.50 -31.79 -43.47
CA SER A 135 -32.22 -30.38 -43.76
C SER A 135 -32.49 -29.45 -42.57
N VAL A 136 -33.62 -29.64 -41.87
CA VAL A 136 -33.95 -28.89 -40.64
C VAL A 136 -32.92 -29.18 -39.56
N GLN A 137 -32.60 -30.46 -39.35
CA GLN A 137 -31.64 -30.86 -38.32
C GLN A 137 -30.24 -30.26 -38.59
N GLY A 138 -29.81 -30.22 -39.86
CA GLY A 138 -28.55 -29.57 -40.25
C GLY A 138 -28.52 -28.07 -39.92
N HIS A 139 -29.63 -27.34 -40.15
CA HIS A 139 -29.71 -25.92 -39.77
C HIS A 139 -29.77 -25.73 -38.25
N ILE A 140 -30.49 -26.58 -37.51
CA ILE A 140 -30.51 -26.56 -36.04
C ILE A 140 -29.10 -26.72 -35.49
N ASN A 141 -28.34 -27.70 -35.99
CA ASN A 141 -26.97 -27.94 -35.54
C ASN A 141 -26.08 -26.71 -35.78
N LYS A 142 -26.16 -26.10 -36.97
CA LYS A 142 -25.40 -24.88 -37.31
C LYS A 142 -25.76 -23.68 -36.41
N ILE A 143 -27.04 -23.50 -36.09
CA ILE A 143 -27.48 -22.42 -35.19
C ILE A 143 -26.98 -22.68 -33.77
N LEU A 144 -27.07 -23.92 -33.27
CA LEU A 144 -26.58 -24.29 -31.94
C LEU A 144 -25.06 -24.09 -31.82
N GLU A 145 -24.30 -24.44 -32.85
CA GLU A 145 -22.85 -24.21 -32.93
C GLU A 145 -22.51 -22.72 -32.78
N VAL A 146 -23.27 -21.83 -33.44
CA VAL A 146 -23.04 -20.38 -33.39
C VAL A 146 -23.51 -19.75 -32.06
N THR A 147 -24.64 -20.21 -31.52
CA THR A 147 -25.29 -19.59 -30.35
C THR A 147 -24.80 -20.11 -29.00
N ARG A 148 -24.36 -21.37 -28.94
CA ARG A 148 -23.85 -21.98 -27.69
C ARG A 148 -22.33 -22.05 -27.65
N GLY A 149 -21.66 -21.82 -28.79
CA GLY A 149 -20.23 -21.99 -28.95
C GLY A 149 -19.85 -23.47 -29.00
N ASN A 150 -18.82 -23.78 -29.79
CA ASN A 150 -18.02 -24.96 -29.50
C ASN A 150 -17.55 -24.83 -28.05
N GLY A 151 -17.76 -25.85 -27.24
CA GLY A 151 -17.07 -25.95 -25.96
C GLY A 151 -15.59 -26.11 -26.23
N ASP A 152 -14.86 -25.01 -26.07
CA ASP A 152 -13.42 -24.94 -25.84
C ASP A 152 -13.16 -23.71 -24.95
#